data_AF-A0AAE0CNV2-F1
#
_entry.id   AF-A0AAE0CNV2-F1
#
_cell.length_a   1.000
_cell.length_b   1.000
_cell.length_c   1.000
_cell.angle_alpha   90.00
_cell.angle_beta   90.00
_cell.angle_gamma   90.00
#
_symmetry.space_group_name_H-M   'P 1'
#
loop_
_entity.id
_entity.type
_entity.pdbx_description
1 polymer ?
#
loop_
_entity_poly.entity_id
_entity_poly.type
_entity_poly.pdbx_seq_one_letter_code
_entity_poly.pdbx_strand_id
1 'polypeptide(L)'
;MMDRGGDRICYVQFPQRFQGIDPSDRYANHNTVFFDVNMRALDGIQGPMNIGTGCLFCRTALYGFDPPRLKERTGCVSCFFGHLKNIVTKVAPEEDQLLHIPNMYGNSSTLIDSIQLAAFQGLPLAYHPSVKNG
;
A
#
# COMPACT_ATOMS: atom_id res chain seq x y z
N MET A 1 7.40 3.24 -5.01
CA MET A 1 7.25 3.80 -3.64
C MET A 1 7.92 5.16 -3.50
N MET A 2 9.15 5.34 -4.00
CA MET A 2 9.89 6.60 -3.91
C MET A 2 9.50 7.63 -4.99
N ASP A 3 8.87 7.18 -6.08
CA ASP A 3 8.49 8.00 -7.24
C ASP A 3 7.15 8.73 -7.01
N ARG A 4 6.81 9.72 -7.84
CA ARG A 4 5.53 10.44 -7.75
C ARG A 4 4.35 9.46 -7.90
N GLY A 5 3.57 9.29 -6.82
CA GLY A 5 2.44 8.34 -6.76
C GLY A 5 2.77 7.02 -6.03
N GLY A 6 4.02 6.83 -5.61
CA GLY A 6 4.45 5.68 -4.81
C GLY A 6 3.97 5.70 -3.37
N ASP A 7 3.49 6.84 -2.90
CA ASP A 7 2.83 7.09 -1.62
C ASP A 7 1.46 6.38 -1.48
N ARG A 8 0.88 5.95 -2.62
CA ARG A 8 -0.38 5.19 -2.67
C ARG A 8 -0.16 3.68 -2.78
N ILE A 9 1.08 3.22 -2.77
CA ILE A 9 1.42 1.80 -2.89
C ILE A 9 1.58 1.20 -1.49
N CYS A 10 0.79 0.18 -1.17
CA CYS A 10 0.88 -0.50 0.13
C CYS A 10 1.96 -1.58 0.16
N TYR A 11 2.14 -2.32 -0.93
CA TYR A 11 3.21 -3.30 -1.11
C TYR A 11 3.51 -3.53 -2.58
N VAL A 12 4.65 -4.16 -2.84
CA VAL A 12 5.06 -4.62 -4.17
C VAL A 12 5.31 -6.12 -4.11
N GLN A 13 4.54 -6.88 -4.89
CA GLN A 13 4.66 -8.33 -4.99
C GLN A 13 5.52 -8.71 -6.20
N PHE A 14 6.59 -9.47 -5.97
CA PHE A 14 7.41 -10.05 -7.02
C PHE A 14 6.92 -11.47 -7.35
N PRO A 15 6.98 -11.89 -8.62
CA PRO A 15 6.64 -13.25 -9.01
C PRO A 15 7.68 -14.23 -8.44
N GLN A 16 7.22 -15.25 -7.72
CA GLN A 16 8.10 -16.30 -7.20
C GLN A 16 8.45 -17.29 -8.32
N ARG A 17 9.74 -17.61 -8.46
CA ARG A 17 10.23 -18.60 -9.44
C ARG A 17 10.97 -19.71 -8.72
N PHE A 18 10.65 -20.95 -9.08
CA PHE A 18 11.30 -22.13 -8.52
C PHE A 18 12.33 -22.68 -9.51
N GLN A 19 13.44 -23.18 -8.97
CA GLN A 19 14.48 -23.87 -9.73
C GLN A 19 14.33 -25.38 -9.58
N GLY A 20 14.91 -26.14 -10.50
CA GLY A 20 14.89 -27.62 -10.43
C GLY A 20 13.52 -28.24 -10.71
N ILE A 21 12.63 -27.52 -11.40
CA ILE A 21 11.36 -28.08 -11.85
C ILE A 21 11.61 -29.05 -13.01
N ASP A 22 10.82 -30.12 -13.07
CA ASP A 22 10.77 -31.04 -14.21
C ASP A 22 10.62 -30.25 -15.53
N PRO A 23 11.49 -30.49 -16.54
CA PRO A 23 11.37 -29.85 -17.86
C PRO A 23 10.02 -30.09 -18.54
N SER A 24 9.37 -31.21 -18.25
CA SER A 24 8.04 -31.51 -18.78
C SER A 24 6.89 -30.88 -17.98
N ASP A 25 7.20 -30.22 -16.86
CA ASP A 25 6.27 -29.54 -15.94
C ASP A 25 4.96 -30.32 -15.68
N ARG A 26 5.05 -31.63 -15.51
CA ARG A 26 3.89 -32.52 -15.37
C ARG A 26 2.96 -32.14 -14.21
N TYR A 27 3.50 -31.45 -13.20
CA TYR A 27 2.78 -31.01 -12.01
C TYR A 27 2.44 -29.50 -12.03
N ALA A 28 2.71 -28.79 -13.14
CA ALA A 28 2.45 -27.36 -13.29
C ALA A 28 3.10 -26.46 -12.21
N ASN A 29 4.28 -26.86 -11.71
CA ASN A 29 4.95 -26.20 -10.59
C ASN A 29 5.63 -24.88 -10.99
N HIS A 30 5.76 -24.59 -12.29
CA HIS A 30 6.20 -23.26 -12.73
C HIS A 30 5.19 -22.16 -12.40
N ASN A 31 3.92 -22.52 -12.16
CA ASN A 31 2.85 -21.59 -11.78
C ASN A 31 2.74 -20.35 -12.71
N THR A 32 3.07 -20.50 -13.99
CA THR A 32 3.13 -19.39 -14.97
C THR A 32 1.78 -18.71 -15.16
N VAL A 33 0.68 -19.46 -15.22
CA VAL A 33 -0.67 -18.86 -15.35
C VAL A 33 -0.99 -17.96 -14.16
N PHE A 34 -0.62 -18.38 -12.94
CA PHE A 34 -0.89 -17.60 -11.75
C PHE A 34 -0.03 -16.32 -11.70
N PHE A 35 1.30 -16.45 -11.87
CA PHE A 35 2.22 -15.33 -11.74
C PHE A 35 2.28 -14.40 -12.97
N ASP A 36 2.16 -14.92 -14.18
CA ASP A 36 2.35 -14.15 -15.42
C ASP A 36 1.06 -13.66 -16.05
N VAL A 37 -0.06 -14.35 -15.81
CA VAL A 37 -1.37 -13.99 -16.35
C VAL A 37 -2.23 -13.35 -15.29
N ASN A 38 -2.59 -14.08 -14.22
CA ASN A 38 -3.58 -13.59 -13.25
C ASN A 38 -3.08 -12.39 -12.46
N MET A 39 -1.90 -12.50 -11.84
CA MET A 39 -1.32 -11.40 -11.05
C MET A 39 -1.07 -10.16 -11.88
N ARG A 40 -0.60 -10.34 -13.12
CA ARG A 40 -0.36 -9.25 -14.06
C ARG A 40 -1.65 -8.58 -14.52
N ALA A 41 -2.73 -9.35 -14.71
CA ALA A 41 -4.03 -8.79 -15.07
C ALA A 41 -4.63 -7.97 -13.91
N LEU A 42 -4.47 -8.44 -12.67
CA LEU A 42 -4.94 -7.74 -11.48
C LEU A 42 -4.18 -6.43 -11.20
N ASP A 43 -2.91 -6.36 -11.62
CA ASP A 43 -2.10 -5.14 -11.54
C ASP A 43 -2.73 -3.94 -12.27
N GLY A 44 -3.47 -4.19 -13.35
CA GLY A 44 -4.20 -3.15 -14.08
C GLY A 44 -5.47 -2.63 -13.38
N ILE A 45 -5.92 -3.28 -12.30
CA ILE A 45 -7.16 -2.92 -11.58
C ILE A 45 -6.83 -2.38 -10.19
N GLN A 46 -6.36 -3.25 -9.29
CA GLN A 46 -6.07 -2.89 -7.88
C GLN A 46 -4.69 -3.39 -7.41
N GLY A 47 -4.02 -4.25 -8.18
CA GLY A 47 -2.77 -4.89 -7.78
C GLY A 47 -2.93 -6.41 -7.60
N PRO A 48 -1.82 -7.16 -7.72
CA PRO A 48 -1.79 -8.58 -7.37
C PRO A 48 -2.03 -8.78 -5.86
N MET A 49 -2.56 -9.95 -5.48
CA MET A 49 -2.70 -10.33 -4.07
C MET A 49 -1.36 -10.70 -3.42
N ASN A 50 -1.23 -10.47 -2.11
CA ASN A 50 -0.09 -10.95 -1.34
C ASN A 50 -0.13 -12.48 -1.19
N ILE A 51 0.97 -13.15 -1.54
CA ILE A 51 1.10 -14.62 -1.47
C ILE A 51 1.99 -15.06 -0.29
N GLY A 52 2.57 -14.10 0.45
CA GLY A 52 3.34 -14.35 1.67
C GLY A 52 4.87 -14.34 1.50
N THR A 53 5.39 -14.49 0.28
CA THR A 53 6.84 -14.37 0.00
C THR A 53 7.10 -13.43 -1.17
N GLY A 54 8.36 -12.96 -1.31
CA GLY A 54 8.76 -12.12 -2.44
C GLY A 54 8.02 -10.78 -2.48
N CYS A 55 7.75 -10.17 -1.33
CA CYS A 55 6.96 -8.95 -1.23
C CYS A 55 7.70 -7.90 -0.40
N LEU A 56 7.62 -6.63 -0.82
CA LEU A 56 8.09 -5.47 -0.05
C LEU A 56 6.91 -4.66 0.43
N PHE A 57 6.78 -4.49 1.75
CA PHE A 57 5.69 -3.74 2.36
C PHE A 57 6.07 -2.30 2.68
N CYS A 58 5.14 -1.38 2.44
CA CYS A 58 5.19 -0.04 2.98
C CYS A 58 4.78 -0.09 4.46
N ARG A 59 5.69 0.37 5.33
CA ARG A 59 5.51 0.30 6.79
C ARG A 59 4.29 1.10 7.28
N THR A 60 4.04 2.26 6.69
CA THR A 60 2.86 3.09 6.97
C THR A 60 1.57 2.34 6.63
N ALA A 61 1.50 1.70 5.47
CA ALA A 61 0.33 0.91 5.10
C ALA A 61 0.14 -0.33 5.99
N LEU A 62 1.25 -0.98 6.41
CA LEU A 62 1.22 -2.14 7.31
C LEU A 62 0.65 -1.79 8.71
N TYR A 63 0.88 -0.56 9.18
CA TYR A 63 0.30 -0.06 10.42
C TYR A 63 -1.13 0.46 10.30
N GLY A 64 -1.72 0.39 9.10
CA GLY A 64 -3.09 0.82 8.86
C GLY A 64 -3.28 2.32 8.72
N PHE A 65 -2.21 3.08 8.44
CA PHE A 65 -2.35 4.48 8.06
C PHE A 65 -3.03 4.58 6.69
N ASP A 66 -4.00 5.51 6.58
CA ASP A 66 -4.71 5.74 5.33
C ASP A 66 -3.78 6.32 4.26
N PRO A 67 -3.93 5.92 2.98
CA PRO A 67 -3.14 6.48 1.89
C PRO A 67 -3.45 7.98 1.70
N PRO A 68 -2.50 8.79 1.22
CA PRO A 68 -2.74 10.19 0.95
C PRO A 68 -3.91 10.37 -0.03
N ARG A 69 -4.84 11.27 0.31
CA ARG A 69 -6.03 11.53 -0.52
C ARG A 69 -5.60 11.99 -1.90
N LEU A 70 -6.21 11.41 -2.92
CA LEU A 70 -6.10 11.89 -4.29
C LEU A 70 -6.52 13.36 -4.30
N LYS A 71 -5.65 14.28 -4.78
CA LYS A 71 -6.14 15.60 -5.18
C LYS A 71 -7.09 15.38 -6.35
N GLU A 72 -8.39 15.38 -6.08
CA GLU A 72 -9.39 15.41 -7.15
C GLU A 72 -9.07 16.59 -8.05
N ARG A 73 -8.81 16.29 -9.33
CA ARG A 73 -8.75 17.32 -10.35
C ARG A 73 -10.18 17.80 -10.51
N THR A 74 -10.50 18.97 -9.95
CA THR A 74 -11.80 19.65 -10.09
C THR A 74 -12.03 20.03 -11.56
N GLY A 75 -12.31 19.03 -12.39
CA GLY A 75 -12.80 19.18 -13.75
C GLY A 75 -14.31 19.13 -13.72
N CYS A 76 -14.94 20.32 -13.75
CA CYS A 76 -16.25 20.73 -14.27
C CYS A 76 -17.36 19.70 -14.65
N VAL A 77 -17.50 18.55 -13.97
CA VAL A 77 -18.56 17.55 -14.28
C VAL A 77 -19.39 17.15 -13.05
N SER A 78 -19.32 17.88 -11.93
CA SER A 78 -20.07 17.55 -10.71
C SER A 78 -21.53 18.05 -10.68
N CYS A 79 -22.12 18.46 -11.81
CA CYS A 79 -23.42 19.13 -11.82
C CYS A 79 -24.64 18.21 -12.02
N PHE A 80 -24.48 16.91 -12.31
CA PHE A 80 -25.63 16.08 -12.73
C PHE A 80 -25.85 14.73 -12.01
N PHE A 81 -24.99 14.33 -11.05
CA PHE A 81 -25.22 13.11 -10.27
C PHE A 81 -25.00 13.36 -8.79
N GLY A 82 -26.07 13.82 -8.13
CA GLY A 82 -26.17 13.81 -6.69
C GLY A 82 -26.36 12.38 -6.16
N HIS A 83 -25.79 12.13 -4.99
CA HIS A 83 -26.00 10.97 -4.11
C HIS A 83 -25.21 9.69 -4.41
N LEU A 84 -23.94 9.67 -3.98
CA LEU A 84 -23.42 8.56 -3.16
C LEU A 84 -22.67 9.13 -1.96
N LYS A 85 -23.22 8.90 -0.78
CA LYS A 85 -22.61 9.24 0.51
C LYS A 85 -21.47 8.27 0.75
N ASN A 86 -20.22 8.74 0.76
CA ASN A 86 -19.11 7.99 1.35
C ASN A 86 -18.52 8.78 2.52
N ILE A 87 -18.92 8.30 3.70
CA ILE A 87 -18.25 8.33 5.01
C ILE A 87 -17.38 9.56 5.26
N VAL A 88 -17.98 10.51 5.97
CA VAL A 88 -17.29 11.56 6.72
C VAL A 88 -16.45 10.89 7.81
N THR A 89 -15.16 10.66 7.57
CA THR A 89 -14.19 10.62 8.67
C THR A 89 -13.86 12.07 9.03
N LYS A 90 -14.48 12.50 10.13
CA LYS A 90 -14.22 13.78 10.77
C LYS A 90 -12.72 13.92 11.02
N VAL A 91 -12.16 15.03 10.58
CA VAL A 91 -10.82 15.48 10.96
C VAL A 91 -10.83 15.69 12.48
N ALA A 92 -10.07 14.87 13.19
CA ALA A 92 -9.63 15.13 14.56
C ALA A 92 -8.14 15.52 14.51
N PRO A 93 -7.70 16.46 15.36
CA PRO A 93 -6.40 17.11 15.23
C PRO A 93 -5.24 16.13 15.40
N GLU A 94 -4.11 16.49 14.80
CA GLU A 94 -2.90 15.73 14.45
C GLU A 94 -2.17 14.99 15.59
N GLU A 95 -2.70 15.01 16.82
CA GLU A 95 -2.03 14.52 18.04
C GLU A 95 -2.65 13.20 18.56
N ASP A 96 -3.94 12.95 18.28
CA ASP A 96 -4.71 11.89 18.97
C ASP A 96 -4.74 10.52 18.26
N GLN A 97 -4.33 10.43 16.99
CA GLN A 97 -4.37 9.16 16.23
C GLN A 97 -3.24 8.20 16.62
N LEU A 98 -2.13 8.71 17.16
CA LEU A 98 -0.98 7.91 17.61
C LEU A 98 -1.21 7.20 18.94
N LEU A 99 -2.21 7.64 19.71
CA LEU A 99 -2.48 7.16 21.08
C LEU A 99 -3.43 5.95 21.16
N HIS A 100 -3.97 5.50 20.02
CA HIS A 100 -4.83 4.31 19.97
C HIS A 100 -4.28 3.28 18.98
N ILE A 101 -3.01 2.90 19.17
CA ILE A 101 -2.43 1.74 18.48
C ILE A 101 -3.29 0.54 18.86
N PRO A 102 -4.01 -0.08 17.91
CA PRO A 102 -4.83 -1.23 18.23
C PRO A 102 -3.91 -2.35 18.75
N ASN A 103 -4.40 -3.17 19.69
CA ASN A 103 -3.71 -4.38 20.19
C ASN A 103 -3.46 -5.47 19.10
N MET A 104 -3.58 -5.10 17.82
CA MET A 104 -3.34 -5.95 16.65
C MET A 104 -1.89 -6.48 16.57
N TYR A 105 -0.93 -5.79 17.18
CA TYR A 105 0.50 -6.13 17.10
C TYR A 105 1.03 -6.89 18.33
N GLY A 106 0.15 -7.29 19.25
CA GLY A 106 0.52 -8.00 20.47
C GLY A 106 1.42 -7.17 21.39
N ASN A 107 2.28 -7.85 22.17
CA ASN A 107 3.11 -7.23 23.21
C ASN A 107 4.51 -6.83 22.72
N SER A 108 4.73 -6.73 21.40
CA SER A 108 6.05 -6.40 20.86
C SER A 108 6.35 -4.91 20.99
N SER A 109 7.15 -4.53 21.99
CA SER A 109 7.60 -3.14 22.18
C SER A 109 8.33 -2.60 20.96
N THR A 110 9.17 -3.43 20.34
CA THR A 110 9.94 -3.05 19.15
C THR A 110 9.06 -2.75 17.94
N LEU A 111 7.86 -3.36 17.84
CA LEU A 111 6.89 -3.03 16.79
C LEU A 111 6.06 -1.80 17.14
N ILE A 112 5.72 -1.61 18.41
CA ILE A 112 4.94 -0.48 18.90
C ILE A 112 5.72 0.84 18.76
N ASP A 113 6.94 0.92 19.28
CA ASP A 113 7.80 2.13 19.21
C ASP A 113 8.07 2.57 17.76
N SER A 114 8.08 1.57 16.92
CA SER A 114 8.31 1.58 15.50
C SER A 114 7.21 2.29 14.70
N ILE A 115 5.98 2.33 15.22
CA ILE A 115 4.83 2.95 14.57
C ILE A 115 4.99 4.47 14.47
N GLN A 116 5.50 5.10 15.52
CA GLN A 116 5.71 6.54 15.55
C GLN A 116 6.75 6.98 14.51
N LEU A 117 7.83 6.21 14.39
CA LEU A 117 8.86 6.44 13.38
C LEU A 117 8.30 6.30 11.95
N ALA A 118 7.42 5.32 11.73
CA ALA A 118 6.77 5.14 10.44
C ALA A 118 5.81 6.28 10.10
N ALA A 119 5.04 6.79 11.08
CA ALA A 119 4.18 7.95 10.89
C ALA A 119 4.98 9.17 10.44
N PHE A 120 6.11 9.44 11.10
CA PHE A 120 6.98 10.55 10.76
C PHE A 120 7.63 10.39 9.37
N GLN A 121 8.13 9.19 9.05
CA GLN A 121 8.79 8.89 7.77
C GLN A 121 7.83 8.77 6.59
N GLY A 122 6.57 8.39 6.85
CA GLY A 122 5.54 8.19 5.84
C GLY A 122 4.87 9.46 5.35
N LEU A 123 5.18 10.61 5.94
CA LEU A 123 4.74 11.91 5.46
C LEU A 123 5.21 12.12 4.00
N PRO A 124 4.41 12.77 3.14
CA PRO A 124 4.77 12.96 1.75
C PRO A 124 6.14 13.63 1.61
N LEU A 125 7.03 13.07 0.78
CA LEU A 125 8.39 13.57 0.53
C LEU A 125 8.43 15.06 0.13
N ALA A 126 7.34 15.60 -0.41
CA ALA A 126 7.19 17.02 -0.72
C ALA A 126 7.32 17.94 0.51
N TYR A 127 7.09 17.43 1.72
CA TYR A 127 7.23 18.18 2.97
C TYR A 127 8.59 17.93 3.66
N HIS A 128 9.44 17.07 3.10
CA HIS A 128 10.72 16.75 3.70
C HIS A 128 11.77 17.81 3.35
N PRO A 129 12.45 18.42 4.34
CA PRO A 129 13.35 19.58 4.12
C PRO A 129 14.57 19.31 3.23
N SER A 130 14.88 18.04 2.92
CA SER A 130 15.95 17.67 1.99
C SER A 130 15.54 17.68 0.52
N VAL A 131 14.24 17.71 0.19
CA VAL A 131 13.74 17.68 -1.19
C VAL A 131 13.62 19.12 -1.70
N LYS A 132 14.70 19.59 -2.34
CA LYS A 132 14.81 20.99 -2.82
C LYS A 132 14.15 21.24 -4.18
N ASN A 133 13.97 20.19 -4.98
CA ASN A 133 13.34 20.26 -6.30
C ASN A 133 12.26 19.17 -6.37
N GLY A 134 11.00 19.61 -6.44
CA GLY A 134 9.81 18.75 -6.55
C GLY A 134 9.47 18.42 -7.99
#